data_AF-A0A9X7DPV1-F1
#
_entry.id   AF-A0A9X7DPV1-F1
#
_cell.length_a   1.000
_cell.length_b   1.000
_cell.length_c   1.000
_cell.angle_alpha   90.00
_cell.angle_beta   90.00
_cell.angle_gamma   90.00
#
_symmetry.space_group_name_H-M   'P 1'
#
loop_
_entity.id
_entity.type
_entity.pdbx_description
1 polymer ?
#
loop_
_entity_poly.entity_id
_entity_poly.type
_entity_poly.pdbx_seq_one_letter_code
_entity_poly.pdbx_strand_id
1 'polypeptide(L)'
;MIERIFKIGGSSMSIAKQFLSNCLKEFKGIKKLGDRSMDQLNYKELHFQPSSESNSISIIVKHLSGNMISRWTDFLTTDGEKPWRDRDVEFEGIYQSKDELLADWNKGWNVVFNTLESLHEEDVLKTIKIRGEDHTVLQAIHRQISHYGNHIGQIVYIAKLIKNDEFKSLSIPKGKSQEFLEYKLNETNKKS
;
A
#
# COMPACT_ATOMS: atom_id res chain seq x y z
N MET A 1 40.86 37.36 9.14
CA MET A 1 40.83 36.22 8.20
C MET A 1 39.54 35.48 8.48
N ILE A 2 38.66 35.42 7.48
CA ILE A 2 37.21 35.21 7.62
C ILE A 2 36.91 33.72 7.86
N GLU A 3 36.27 33.39 8.99
CA GLU A 3 35.58 32.11 9.17
C GLU A 3 34.32 32.10 8.30
N ARG A 4 34.38 31.38 7.17
CA ARG A 4 33.19 31.09 6.36
C ARG A 4 32.36 30.02 7.06
N ILE A 5 31.36 30.45 7.80
CA ILE A 5 30.22 29.62 8.19
C ILE A 5 29.45 29.26 6.91
N PHE A 6 29.64 28.04 6.41
CA PHE A 6 28.72 27.43 5.46
C PHE A 6 27.44 27.05 6.22
N LYS A 7 26.50 28.00 6.36
CA LYS A 7 25.09 27.66 6.57
C LYS A 7 24.57 27.12 5.23
N ILE A 8 24.67 25.80 5.03
CA ILE A 8 23.87 25.12 4.02
C ILE A 8 22.44 25.12 4.57
N GLY A 9 21.66 26.10 4.13
CA GLY A 9 20.23 26.20 4.40
C GLY A 9 19.48 25.09 3.65
N GLY A 10 19.40 23.92 4.27
CA GLY A 10 18.36 22.92 4.03
C GLY A 10 17.99 22.37 5.39
N SER A 11 16.73 22.49 5.81
CA SER A 11 16.31 21.87 7.06
C SER A 11 16.56 20.36 6.93
N SER A 12 17.55 19.83 7.65
CA SER A 12 17.75 18.39 7.73
C SER A 12 16.44 17.77 8.25
N MET A 13 15.80 16.96 7.41
CA MET A 13 14.57 16.26 7.79
C MET A 13 14.92 15.30 8.93
N SER A 14 14.12 15.27 10.00
CA SER A 14 14.35 14.30 11.08
C SER A 14 14.14 12.87 10.56
N ILE A 15 14.73 11.90 11.25
CA ILE A 15 14.52 10.47 10.94
C ILE A 15 13.03 10.12 10.97
N ALA A 16 12.28 10.64 11.94
CA ALA A 16 10.84 10.41 12.08
C ALA A 16 10.06 10.96 10.87
N LYS A 17 10.36 12.18 10.44
CA LYS A 17 9.74 12.79 9.25
C LYS A 17 10.10 12.05 7.96
N GLN A 18 11.36 11.65 7.81
CA GLN A 18 11.82 10.85 6.66
C GLN A 18 11.14 9.49 6.64
N PHE A 19 10.97 8.85 7.80
CA PHE A 19 10.26 7.59 7.96
C PHE A 19 8.79 7.69 7.51
N LEU A 20 8.03 8.67 8.04
CA LEU A 20 6.63 8.87 7.65
C LEU A 20 6.46 9.17 6.16
N SER A 21 7.31 10.05 5.62
CA SER A 21 7.37 10.37 4.18
C SER A 21 7.63 9.11 3.34
N ASN A 22 8.59 8.28 3.76
CA ASN A 22 8.90 7.04 3.06
C ASN A 22 7.73 6.04 3.13
N CYS A 23 7.10 5.88 4.29
CA CYS A 23 5.95 4.99 4.46
C CYS A 23 4.79 5.39 3.52
N LEU A 24 4.47 6.69 3.45
CA LEU A 24 3.45 7.19 2.54
C LEU A 24 3.77 6.88 1.08
N LYS A 25 5.04 7.04 0.67
CA LYS A 25 5.50 6.68 -0.67
C LYS A 25 5.37 5.19 -0.95
N GLU A 26 5.77 4.34 -0.01
CA GLU A 26 5.67 2.88 -0.13
C GLU A 26 4.21 2.43 -0.27
N PHE A 27 3.29 2.91 0.59
CA PHE A 27 1.87 2.59 0.47
C PHE A 27 1.27 3.08 -0.85
N LYS A 28 1.62 4.28 -1.32
CA LYS A 28 1.19 4.78 -2.64
C LYS A 28 1.71 3.88 -3.77
N GLY A 29 2.94 3.38 -3.66
CA GLY A 29 3.52 2.41 -4.59
C GLY A 29 2.78 1.07 -4.59
N ILE A 30 2.51 0.52 -3.40
CA ILE A 30 1.77 -0.73 -3.19
C ILE A 30 0.35 -0.61 -3.78
N LYS A 31 -0.40 0.45 -3.45
CA LYS A 31 -1.74 0.69 -4.02
C LYS A 31 -1.69 0.76 -5.54
N LYS A 32 -0.73 1.51 -6.10
CA LYS A 32 -0.59 1.67 -7.56
C LYS A 32 -0.37 0.34 -8.28
N LEU A 33 0.33 -0.61 -7.67
CA LEU A 33 0.49 -1.95 -8.23
C LEU A 33 -0.85 -2.72 -8.23
N GLY A 34 -1.62 -2.61 -7.15
CA GLY A 34 -2.97 -3.17 -7.07
C GLY A 34 -3.91 -2.57 -8.12
N ASP A 35 -4.01 -1.24 -8.17
CA ASP A 35 -4.84 -0.50 -9.13
C ASP A 35 -4.55 -0.95 -10.57
N ARG A 36 -3.28 -0.86 -10.99
CA ARG A 36 -2.88 -1.21 -12.37
C ARG A 36 -3.04 -2.69 -12.71
N SER A 37 -3.08 -3.57 -11.71
CA SER A 37 -3.38 -4.99 -11.93
C SER A 37 -4.87 -5.17 -12.19
N MET A 38 -5.72 -4.56 -11.34
CA MET A 38 -7.18 -4.66 -11.45
C MET A 38 -7.76 -3.91 -12.65
N ASP A 39 -7.12 -2.83 -13.10
CA ASP A 39 -7.49 -2.08 -14.30
C ASP A 39 -7.48 -2.94 -15.56
N GLN A 40 -6.61 -3.97 -15.60
CA GLN A 40 -6.49 -4.87 -16.72
C GLN A 40 -7.56 -5.97 -16.73
N LEU A 41 -8.30 -6.15 -15.64
CA LEU A 41 -9.24 -7.27 -15.47
C LEU A 41 -10.70 -6.80 -15.57
N ASN A 42 -11.55 -7.63 -16.15
CA ASN A 42 -13.00 -7.43 -16.13
C ASN A 42 -13.63 -7.96 -14.82
N TYR A 43 -14.91 -7.69 -14.60
CA TYR A 43 -15.62 -8.08 -13.37
C TYR A 43 -15.56 -9.59 -13.07
N LYS A 44 -15.72 -10.45 -14.09
CA LYS A 44 -15.66 -11.91 -13.89
C LYS A 44 -14.25 -12.37 -13.53
N GLU A 45 -13.24 -11.78 -14.16
CA GLU A 45 -11.82 -12.07 -13.87
C GLU A 45 -11.41 -11.65 -12.45
N LEU A 46 -11.97 -10.57 -11.90
CA LEU A 46 -11.73 -10.17 -10.51
C LEU A 46 -12.28 -11.18 -9.49
N HIS A 47 -13.28 -11.97 -9.89
CA HIS A 47 -13.88 -13.04 -9.09
C HIS A 47 -13.31 -14.43 -9.42
N PHE A 48 -12.35 -14.52 -10.34
CA PHE A 48 -11.69 -15.78 -10.63
C PHE A 48 -10.94 -16.27 -9.40
N GLN A 49 -11.15 -17.54 -9.08
CA GLN A 49 -10.51 -18.23 -7.97
C GLN A 49 -9.53 -19.27 -8.52
N PRO A 50 -8.21 -19.14 -8.29
CA PRO A 50 -7.23 -20.07 -8.85
C PRO A 50 -7.38 -21.52 -8.39
N SER A 51 -7.79 -21.74 -7.13
CA SER A 51 -8.03 -23.06 -6.52
C SER A 51 -8.91 -22.91 -5.27
N SER A 52 -9.42 -24.01 -4.72
CA SER A 52 -10.24 -23.99 -3.48
C SER A 52 -9.54 -23.29 -2.30
N GLU A 53 -8.22 -23.42 -2.20
CA GLU A 53 -7.41 -22.83 -1.13
C GLU A 53 -6.95 -21.39 -1.41
N SER A 54 -7.12 -20.91 -2.66
CA SER A 54 -6.67 -19.57 -3.07
C SER A 54 -7.82 -18.58 -3.05
N ASN A 55 -7.59 -17.40 -2.51
CA ASN A 55 -8.55 -16.29 -2.60
C ASN A 55 -8.58 -15.69 -4.01
N SER A 56 -9.75 -15.23 -4.44
CA SER A 56 -9.89 -14.36 -5.60
C SER A 56 -9.41 -12.93 -5.29
N ILE A 57 -9.18 -12.12 -6.31
CA ILE A 57 -8.83 -10.69 -6.12
C ILE A 57 -9.95 -9.96 -5.38
N SER A 58 -11.22 -10.27 -5.68
CA SER A 58 -12.37 -9.74 -4.96
C SER A 58 -12.30 -9.98 -3.44
N ILE A 59 -11.99 -11.21 -3.02
CA ILE A 59 -11.84 -11.54 -1.59
C ILE A 59 -10.63 -10.82 -0.97
N ILE A 60 -9.51 -10.75 -1.70
CA ILE A 60 -8.33 -10.01 -1.22
C ILE A 60 -8.66 -8.52 -1.00
N VAL A 61 -9.45 -7.91 -1.89
CA VAL A 61 -9.90 -6.51 -1.75
C VAL A 61 -10.76 -6.32 -0.50
N LYS A 62 -11.75 -7.20 -0.26
CA LYS A 62 -12.57 -7.16 0.98
C LYS A 62 -11.70 -7.24 2.22
N HIS A 63 -10.80 -8.23 2.26
CA HIS A 63 -9.91 -8.43 3.39
C HIS A 63 -9.02 -7.21 3.65
N LEU A 64 -8.41 -6.65 2.60
CA LEU A 64 -7.57 -5.47 2.74
C LEU A 64 -8.38 -4.25 3.18
N SER A 65 -9.57 -4.01 2.61
CA SER A 65 -10.43 -2.88 3.01
C SER A 65 -10.84 -3.00 4.49
N GLY A 66 -11.37 -4.15 4.91
CA GLY A 66 -11.78 -4.37 6.31
C GLY A 66 -10.60 -4.26 7.29
N ASN A 67 -9.44 -4.80 6.92
CA ASN A 67 -8.21 -4.61 7.68
C ASN A 67 -7.81 -3.13 7.79
N MET A 68 -7.79 -2.40 6.68
CA MET A 68 -7.41 -0.98 6.65
C MET A 68 -8.35 -0.14 7.51
N ILE A 69 -9.66 -0.31 7.33
CA ILE A 69 -10.68 0.42 8.10
C ILE A 69 -10.50 0.16 9.59
N SER A 70 -10.32 -1.09 10.00
CA SER A 70 -10.13 -1.40 11.42
C SER A 70 -8.81 -0.87 11.97
N ARG A 71 -7.70 -1.10 11.26
CA ARG A 71 -6.36 -0.83 11.79
C ARG A 71 -6.01 0.64 11.84
N TRP A 72 -6.65 1.47 11.02
CA TRP A 72 -6.27 2.86 10.83
C TRP A 72 -7.33 3.88 11.28
N THR A 73 -8.58 3.48 11.51
CA THR A 73 -9.58 4.36 12.13
C THR A 73 -9.19 4.61 13.58
N ASP A 74 -9.26 5.86 14.04
CA ASP A 74 -8.95 6.23 15.43
C ASP A 74 -7.58 5.69 15.90
N PHE A 75 -6.59 5.74 14.99
CA PHE A 75 -5.32 5.01 15.07
C PHE A 75 -4.50 5.26 16.33
N LEU A 76 -4.49 6.50 16.84
CA LEU A 76 -3.73 6.88 18.03
C LEU A 76 -4.54 6.75 19.33
N THR A 77 -5.84 6.47 19.26
CA THR A 77 -6.76 6.63 20.40
C THR A 77 -7.47 5.34 20.80
N THR A 78 -7.60 4.37 19.90
CA THR A 78 -8.30 3.11 20.17
C THR A 78 -7.55 1.92 19.57
N ASP A 79 -7.88 0.70 20.01
CA ASP A 79 -7.23 -0.52 19.50
C ASP A 79 -7.44 -0.69 17.98
N GLY A 80 -6.41 -1.14 17.26
CA GLY A 80 -6.48 -1.40 15.82
C GLY A 80 -7.35 -2.60 15.43
N GLU A 81 -7.75 -3.46 16.36
CA GLU A 81 -8.81 -4.45 16.16
C GLU A 81 -10.13 -3.88 16.70
N LYS A 82 -10.96 -3.37 15.79
CA LYS A 82 -12.23 -2.74 16.17
C LYS A 82 -13.25 -3.81 16.52
N PRO A 83 -14.10 -3.57 17.54
CA PRO A 83 -15.10 -4.56 17.96
C PRO A 83 -16.15 -4.85 16.89
N TRP A 84 -16.33 -3.95 15.92
CA TRP A 84 -17.24 -4.14 14.78
C TRP A 84 -16.57 -4.82 13.58
N ARG A 85 -15.27 -5.11 13.62
CA ARG A 85 -14.60 -5.87 12.56
C ARG A 85 -14.92 -7.34 12.75
N ASP A 86 -15.71 -7.88 11.83
CA ASP A 86 -15.84 -9.31 11.63
C ASP A 86 -14.88 -9.70 10.50
N ARG A 87 -13.85 -10.48 10.83
CA ARG A 87 -12.84 -10.89 9.86
C ARG A 87 -13.37 -11.99 8.95
N ASP A 88 -14.20 -12.89 9.46
CA ASP A 88 -14.52 -14.11 8.72
C ASP A 88 -15.45 -13.78 7.55
N VAL A 89 -16.35 -12.82 7.72
CA VAL A 89 -17.19 -12.28 6.64
C VAL A 89 -16.40 -11.57 5.52
N GLU A 90 -15.15 -11.14 5.76
CA GLU A 90 -14.29 -10.58 4.71
C GLU A 90 -13.94 -11.64 3.63
N PHE A 91 -14.06 -12.93 3.96
CA PHE A 91 -13.77 -14.07 3.09
C PHE A 91 -15.04 -14.68 2.46
N GLU A 92 -16.19 -14.04 2.64
CA GLU A 92 -17.48 -14.53 2.17
C GLU A 92 -18.15 -13.57 1.16
N GLY A 93 -19.07 -14.14 0.36
CA GLY A 93 -19.91 -13.40 -0.59
C GLY A 93 -19.16 -12.74 -1.75
N ILE A 94 -19.90 -12.05 -2.61
CA ILE A 94 -19.37 -11.36 -3.80
C ILE A 94 -19.74 -9.88 -3.79
N TYR A 95 -18.94 -9.05 -4.46
CA TYR A 95 -19.43 -7.73 -4.87
C TYR A 95 -20.44 -7.90 -6.01
N GLN A 96 -21.38 -6.97 -6.16
CA GLN A 96 -22.37 -7.02 -7.24
C GLN A 96 -21.85 -6.38 -8.52
N SER A 97 -20.79 -5.56 -8.44
CA SER A 97 -20.18 -4.90 -9.59
C SER A 97 -18.69 -4.62 -9.39
N LYS A 98 -17.99 -4.31 -10.49
CA LYS A 98 -16.59 -3.85 -10.42
C LYS A 98 -16.49 -2.50 -9.71
N ASP A 99 -17.47 -1.62 -9.89
CA ASP A 99 -17.48 -0.30 -9.27
C ASP A 99 -17.62 -0.38 -7.76
N GLU A 100 -18.46 -1.30 -7.25
CA GLU A 100 -18.59 -1.56 -5.81
C GLU A 100 -17.28 -2.07 -5.20
N LEU A 101 -16.62 -3.03 -5.86
CA LEU A 101 -15.31 -3.53 -5.46
C LEU A 101 -14.27 -2.39 -5.40
N LEU A 102 -14.22 -1.55 -6.44
CA LEU A 102 -13.28 -0.42 -6.50
C LEU A 102 -13.63 0.68 -5.49
N ALA A 103 -14.91 0.89 -5.18
CA ALA A 103 -15.33 1.81 -4.15
C ALA A 103 -14.85 1.36 -2.77
N ASP A 104 -15.02 0.08 -2.43
CA ASP A 104 -14.53 -0.47 -1.15
C ASP A 104 -13.00 -0.50 -1.08
N TRP A 105 -12.33 -0.88 -2.17
CA TRP A 105 -10.88 -0.77 -2.31
C TRP A 105 -10.37 0.64 -1.98
N ASN A 106 -10.95 1.66 -2.61
CA ASN A 106 -10.54 3.04 -2.40
C ASN A 106 -10.92 3.54 -1.00
N LYS A 107 -12.05 3.09 -0.43
CA LYS A 107 -12.44 3.40 0.94
C LYS A 107 -11.37 2.98 1.94
N GLY A 108 -10.90 1.73 1.88
CA GLY A 108 -9.82 1.24 2.75
C GLY A 108 -8.55 2.08 2.65
N TRP A 109 -8.06 2.30 1.41
CA TRP A 109 -6.84 3.09 1.18
C TRP A 109 -6.96 4.55 1.62
N ASN A 110 -8.12 5.17 1.46
CA ASN A 110 -8.33 6.54 1.90
C ASN A 110 -8.17 6.66 3.42
N VAL A 111 -8.62 5.69 4.21
CA VAL A 111 -8.36 5.67 5.67
C VAL A 111 -6.86 5.62 5.95
N VAL A 112 -6.11 4.75 5.27
CA VAL A 112 -4.65 4.64 5.44
C VAL A 112 -3.95 5.97 5.14
N PHE A 113 -4.24 6.58 3.99
CA PHE A 113 -3.57 7.80 3.58
C PHE A 113 -3.93 9.00 4.45
N ASN A 114 -5.21 9.16 4.79
CA ASN A 114 -5.65 10.23 5.67
C ASN A 114 -4.98 10.12 7.05
N THR A 115 -4.90 8.91 7.61
CA THR A 115 -4.22 8.69 8.89
C THR A 115 -2.72 8.99 8.79
N LEU A 116 -2.02 8.47 7.77
CA LEU A 116 -0.58 8.74 7.60
C LEU A 116 -0.27 10.22 7.40
N GLU A 117 -1.12 10.94 6.66
CA GLU A 117 -0.96 12.38 6.41
C GLU A 117 -1.28 13.22 7.66
N SER A 118 -2.01 12.68 8.63
CA SER A 118 -2.26 13.32 9.93
C SER A 118 -1.18 13.08 11.00
N LEU A 119 -0.27 12.12 10.79
CA LEU A 119 0.77 11.81 11.77
C LEU A 119 1.88 12.86 11.80
N HIS A 120 2.36 13.16 12.99
CA HIS A 120 3.49 14.04 13.24
C HIS A 120 4.73 13.28 13.72
N GLU A 121 5.87 13.95 13.78
CA GLU A 121 7.16 13.33 14.09
C GLU A 121 7.18 12.69 15.48
N GLU A 122 6.53 13.35 16.44
CA GLU A 122 6.35 12.92 17.82
C GLU A 122 5.47 11.67 17.97
N ASP A 123 4.68 11.32 16.95
CA ASP A 123 3.79 10.15 17.00
C ASP A 123 4.53 8.84 16.71
N VAL A 124 5.66 8.88 16.00
CA VAL A 124 6.33 7.70 15.43
C VAL A 124 6.67 6.64 16.49
N LEU A 125 6.98 7.07 17.72
CA LEU A 125 7.31 6.19 18.84
C LEU A 125 6.19 6.07 19.88
N LYS A 126 5.02 6.69 19.67
CA LYS A 126 3.87 6.49 20.56
C LYS A 126 3.42 5.04 20.53
N THR A 127 3.02 4.54 21.69
CA THR A 127 2.40 3.22 21.83
C THR A 127 0.94 3.28 21.42
N ILE A 128 0.55 2.37 20.55
CA ILE A 128 -0.83 2.05 20.20
C ILE A 128 -1.09 0.57 20.51
N LYS A 129 -2.36 0.17 20.50
CA LYS A 129 -2.74 -1.23 20.69
C LYS A 129 -3.24 -1.86 19.40
N ILE A 130 -2.87 -3.11 19.17
CA ILE A 130 -3.49 -3.96 18.14
C ILE A 130 -3.76 -5.31 18.78
N ARG A 131 -5.04 -5.67 18.93
CA ARG A 131 -5.49 -6.89 19.62
C ARG A 131 -5.02 -6.93 21.08
N GLY A 132 -5.05 -5.79 21.75
CA GLY A 132 -4.59 -5.63 23.14
C GLY A 132 -3.08 -5.52 23.30
N GLU A 133 -2.30 -5.90 22.29
CA GLU A 133 -0.83 -5.87 22.32
C GLU A 133 -0.28 -4.49 21.99
N ASP A 134 0.73 -4.07 22.75
CA ASP A 134 1.40 -2.78 22.57
C ASP A 134 2.35 -2.83 21.37
N HIS A 135 2.23 -1.82 20.51
CA HIS A 135 3.13 -1.57 19.40
C HIS A 135 3.48 -0.09 19.32
N THR A 136 4.67 0.26 18.87
CA THR A 136 4.90 1.64 18.43
C THR A 136 4.18 1.90 17.10
N VAL A 137 3.84 3.16 16.83
CA VAL A 137 3.33 3.59 15.51
C VAL A 137 4.24 3.09 14.38
N LEU A 138 5.56 3.20 14.54
CA LEU A 138 6.55 2.65 13.61
C LEU A 138 6.33 1.15 13.34
N GLN A 139 6.21 0.35 14.39
CA GLN A 139 6.01 -1.10 14.26
C GLN A 139 4.68 -1.41 13.57
N ALA A 140 3.61 -0.69 13.93
CA ALA A 140 2.29 -0.87 13.34
C ALA A 140 2.30 -0.55 11.84
N ILE A 141 2.90 0.56 11.42
CA ILE A 141 3.04 0.94 10.02
C ILE A 141 3.84 -0.11 9.24
N HIS A 142 4.99 -0.54 9.77
CA HIS A 142 5.84 -1.52 9.09
C HIS A 142 5.13 -2.87 8.88
N ARG A 143 4.38 -3.34 9.89
CA ARG A 143 3.54 -4.55 9.78
C ARG A 143 2.56 -4.44 8.62
N GLN A 144 1.91 -3.28 8.46
CA GLN A 144 0.95 -3.07 7.38
C GLN A 144 1.61 -2.94 6.00
N ILE A 145 2.81 -2.35 5.89
CA ILE A 145 3.57 -2.35 4.64
C ILE A 145 3.84 -3.78 4.17
N SER A 146 4.34 -4.65 5.07
CA SER A 146 4.61 -6.04 4.73
C SER A 146 3.33 -6.82 4.37
N HIS A 147 2.27 -6.62 5.15
CA HIS A 147 0.99 -7.29 4.94
C HIS A 147 0.34 -6.89 3.61
N TYR A 148 0.22 -5.59 3.33
CA TYR A 148 -0.40 -5.10 2.10
C TYR A 148 0.46 -5.41 0.88
N GLY A 149 1.80 -5.33 1.01
CA GLY A 149 2.71 -5.77 -0.04
C GLY A 149 2.53 -7.24 -0.41
N ASN A 150 2.33 -8.12 0.58
CA ASN A 150 2.07 -9.54 0.35
C ASN A 150 0.79 -9.77 -0.46
N HIS A 151 -0.32 -9.18 -0.04
CA HIS A 151 -1.61 -9.32 -0.72
C HIS A 151 -1.65 -8.64 -2.09
N ILE A 152 -0.98 -7.50 -2.27
CA ILE A 152 -0.81 -6.90 -3.61
C ILE A 152 0.03 -7.81 -4.51
N GLY A 153 1.05 -8.48 -3.98
CA GLY A 153 1.79 -9.50 -4.71
C GLY A 153 0.88 -10.62 -5.23
N GLN A 154 -0.07 -11.09 -4.41
CA GLN A 154 -1.08 -12.07 -4.83
C GLN A 154 -1.97 -11.51 -5.94
N ILE A 155 -2.46 -10.27 -5.83
CA ILE A 155 -3.28 -9.62 -6.88
C ILE A 155 -2.51 -9.55 -8.20
N VAL A 156 -1.25 -9.09 -8.16
CA VAL A 156 -0.39 -9.01 -9.35
C VAL A 156 -0.19 -10.40 -9.97
N TYR A 157 0.02 -11.42 -9.15
CA TYR A 157 0.22 -12.79 -9.64
C TYR A 157 -1.04 -13.36 -10.29
N ILE A 158 -2.20 -13.21 -9.66
CA ILE A 158 -3.49 -13.65 -10.22
C ILE A 158 -3.79 -12.92 -11.53
N ALA A 159 -3.56 -11.61 -11.60
CA ALA A 159 -3.76 -10.83 -12.82
C ALA A 159 -2.87 -11.33 -13.98
N LYS A 160 -1.60 -11.65 -13.68
CA LYS A 160 -0.69 -12.28 -14.65
C LYS A 160 -1.15 -13.67 -15.06
N LEU A 161 -1.64 -14.48 -14.12
CA LEU A 161 -2.15 -15.81 -14.40
C LEU A 161 -3.33 -15.77 -15.37
N ILE A 162 -4.25 -14.82 -15.19
CA ILE A 162 -5.42 -14.65 -16.05
C ILE A 162 -5.05 -14.10 -17.42
N LYS A 163 -4.24 -13.03 -17.47
CA LYS A 163 -3.91 -12.35 -18.74
C LYS A 163 -2.81 -13.04 -19.53
N ASN A 164 -1.95 -13.80 -18.87
CA ASN A 164 -0.80 -14.47 -19.47
C ASN A 164 -0.01 -13.50 -20.38
N ASP A 165 0.04 -13.77 -21.69
CA ASP A 165 0.77 -12.97 -22.68
C ASP A 165 0.18 -11.56 -22.90
N GLU A 166 -1.09 -11.34 -22.52
CA GLU A 166 -1.76 -10.03 -22.61
C GLU A 166 -1.45 -9.11 -21.42
N PHE A 167 -0.73 -9.60 -20.39
CA PHE A 167 -0.45 -8.81 -19.19
C PHE A 167 0.53 -7.67 -19.50
N LYS A 168 0.09 -6.42 -19.31
CA LYS A 168 0.93 -5.24 -19.46
C LYS A 168 1.81 -5.08 -18.22
N SER A 169 3.13 -5.08 -18.43
CA SER A 169 4.10 -4.96 -17.33
C SER A 169 3.84 -3.73 -16.45
N LEU A 170 3.91 -3.93 -15.13
CA LEU A 170 3.76 -2.86 -14.14
C LEU A 170 5.06 -2.10 -13.88
N SER A 171 6.19 -2.62 -14.35
CA SER A 171 7.51 -2.02 -14.23
C SER A 171 8.22 -2.09 -15.59
N ILE A 172 9.53 -2.32 -15.59
CA ILE A 172 10.30 -2.48 -16.82
C ILE A 172 9.93 -3.83 -17.46
N PRO A 173 9.49 -3.88 -18.73
CA PRO A 173 9.23 -5.14 -19.41
C PRO A 173 10.46 -6.06 -19.45
N LYS A 174 10.25 -7.37 -19.51
CA LYS A 174 11.34 -8.35 -19.62
C LYS A 174 12.19 -8.03 -20.86
N GLY A 175 13.52 -7.99 -20.68
CA GLY A 175 14.46 -7.65 -21.75
C GLY A 175 14.68 -6.14 -21.99
N LYS A 176 14.01 -5.26 -21.22
CA LYS A 176 14.10 -3.80 -21.41
C LYS A 176 14.84 -3.05 -20.29
N SER A 177 15.50 -3.77 -19.37
CA SER A 177 16.20 -3.18 -18.22
C SER A 177 17.32 -2.21 -18.62
N GLN A 178 18.12 -2.57 -19.62
CA GLN A 178 19.26 -1.75 -20.07
C GLN A 178 18.79 -0.44 -20.72
N GLU A 179 17.82 -0.52 -21.63
CA GLU A 179 17.21 0.65 -22.28
C GLU A 179 16.60 1.62 -21.25
N PHE A 180 15.92 1.10 -20.23
CA PHE A 180 15.34 1.93 -19.17
C PHE A 180 16.41 2.60 -18.29
N LEU A 181 17.49 1.88 -17.97
CA LEU A 181 18.60 2.44 -17.20
C LEU A 181 19.26 3.60 -17.94
N GLU A 182 19.54 3.42 -19.23
CA GLU A 182 20.11 4.47 -20.10
C GLU A 182 19.19 5.69 -20.18
N TYR A 183 17.88 5.49 -20.36
CA TYR A 183 16.89 6.58 -20.30
C TYR A 183 16.97 7.35 -18.97
N LYS A 184 17.00 6.65 -17.83
CA LYS A 184 17.02 7.27 -16.50
C LYS A 184 18.28 8.07 -16.21
N LEU A 185 19.45 7.54 -16.59
CA LEU A 185 20.72 8.24 -16.42
C LEU A 185 20.77 9.49 -17.30
N ASN A 186 20.28 9.42 -18.54
CA ASN A 186 20.22 10.55 -19.46
C ASN A 186 19.23 11.64 -19.02
N GLU A 187 18.09 11.29 -18.40
CA GLU A 187 17.19 12.29 -17.80
C GLU A 187 17.82 13.03 -16.63
N THR A 188 18.61 12.34 -15.81
CA THR A 188 19.25 12.92 -14.62
C THR A 188 20.32 13.94 -15.04
N ASN A 189 21.12 13.59 -16.06
CA ASN A 189 22.16 14.46 -16.61
C ASN A 189 21.63 15.70 -17.34
N LYS A 190 20.34 15.71 -17.74
CA LYS A 190 19.68 16.90 -18.33
C LYS A 190 19.13 17.88 -17.29
N LYS A 191 19.02 17.46 -16.03
CA LYS A 191 18.46 18.27 -14.91
C LYS A 191 19.53 18.79 -13.95
N SER A 192 20.77 18.37 -14.11
CA SER A 192 21.99 18.86 -13.46
C SER A 192 22.70 19.87 -14.34
#